data_AF-A0A2X3JS50-F1
#
_entry.id   AF-A0A2X3JS50-F1
#
_cell.length_a   1.000
_cell.length_b   1.000
_cell.length_c   1.000
_cell.angle_alpha   90.00
_cell.angle_beta   90.00
_cell.angle_gamma   90.00
#
_symmetry.space_group_name_H-M   'P 1'
#
loop_
_entity.id
_entity.type
_entity.pdbx_description
1 polymer ?
#
loop_
_entity_poly.entity_id
_entity_poly.type
_entity_poly.pdbx_seq_one_letter_code
_entity_poly.pdbx_strand_id
1 'polypeptide(L)'
;MEIYENENDQVEAVKRFFAENGKALAVGVILGVGALIGWRYWNSHQVDSARSASLAYQNAVTAVSEGKPDSIPAAEKFAAENKNTYGALASLELAQQFVDKNELEKAAAQLQQGLADTSDENLKAVINLRLARVQVQLKQADAALKTLDTIKGEGWAAIVADLRGEALLSKGDKQGCA
;
A
#
# COMPACT_ATOMS: atom_id res chain seq x y z
N MET A 1 -34.50 -1.83 -59.87
CA MET A 1 -33.12 -1.40 -59.63
C MET A 1 -32.97 -0.07 -60.32
N GLU A 2 -33.25 1.04 -59.62
CA GLU A 2 -32.71 2.35 -59.97
C GLU A 2 -32.42 3.07 -58.65
N ILE A 3 -31.12 3.11 -58.37
CA ILE A 3 -30.49 3.82 -57.27
C ILE A 3 -30.32 5.24 -57.80
N TYR A 4 -31.30 6.10 -57.57
CA TYR A 4 -31.08 7.54 -57.58
C TYR A 4 -31.01 7.98 -56.13
N GLU A 5 -29.83 7.79 -55.52
CA GLU A 5 -29.43 8.59 -54.37
C GLU A 5 -29.24 10.02 -54.88
N ASN A 6 -30.31 10.80 -54.89
CA ASN A 6 -30.27 12.21 -55.19
C ASN A 6 -29.54 12.91 -54.04
N GLU A 7 -28.34 13.43 -54.30
CA GLU A 7 -27.50 14.12 -53.31
C GLU A 7 -28.26 15.25 -52.59
N ASN A 8 -29.20 15.90 -53.28
CA ASN A 8 -30.02 16.96 -52.70
C ASN A 8 -30.98 16.48 -51.59
N ASP A 9 -31.58 15.29 -51.75
CA ASP A 9 -32.57 14.77 -50.78
C ASP A 9 -31.88 14.29 -49.49
N GLN A 10 -30.65 13.78 -49.60
CA GLN A 10 -29.83 13.45 -48.42
C GLN A 10 -29.43 14.71 -47.64
N VAL A 11 -29.03 15.78 -48.34
CA VAL A 11 -28.66 17.06 -47.71
C VAL A 11 -29.85 17.68 -46.99
N GLU A 12 -31.05 17.59 -47.56
CA GLU A 12 -32.27 18.13 -46.95
C GLU A 12 -32.72 17.31 -45.72
N ALA A 13 -32.61 15.99 -45.78
CA ALA A 13 -32.85 15.12 -44.62
C ALA A 13 -31.88 15.40 -43.46
N VAL A 14 -30.59 15.61 -43.75
CA VAL A 14 -29.58 15.98 -42.74
C VAL A 14 -29.88 17.36 -42.16
N LYS A 15 -30.19 18.36 -43.00
CA LYS A 15 -30.57 19.70 -42.52
C LYS A 15 -31.77 19.66 -41.59
N ARG A 16 -32.80 18.89 -41.95
CA ARG A 16 -34.01 18.73 -41.15
C ARG A 16 -33.73 18.02 -39.83
N PHE A 17 -32.90 16.98 -39.84
CA PHE A 17 -32.48 16.29 -38.63
C PHE A 17 -31.78 17.22 -37.64
N PHE A 18 -30.83 18.05 -38.10
CA PHE A 18 -30.15 19.02 -37.24
C PHE A 18 -31.07 20.18 -36.80
N ALA A 19 -31.99 20.62 -37.66
CA ALA A 19 -32.97 21.64 -37.30
C ALA A 19 -33.93 21.15 -36.20
N GLU A 20 -34.34 19.89 -36.25
CA GLU A 20 -35.26 19.28 -35.28
C GLU A 20 -34.53 18.85 -33.99
N ASN A 21 -33.30 18.33 -34.07
CA ASN A 21 -32.59 17.71 -32.94
C ASN A 21 -31.40 18.50 -32.40
N GLY A 22 -31.05 19.64 -33.01
CA GLY A 22 -29.82 20.39 -32.71
C GLY A 22 -29.64 20.77 -31.24
N LYS A 23 -30.73 21.06 -30.52
CA LYS A 23 -30.68 21.33 -29.07
C LYS A 23 -30.30 20.09 -28.26
N ALA A 24 -30.89 18.93 -28.56
CA ALA A 24 -30.58 17.68 -27.89
C ALA A 24 -29.15 17.21 -28.19
N LEU A 25 -28.71 17.39 -29.44
CA LEU A 25 -27.32 17.13 -29.86
C LEU A 25 -26.33 18.00 -29.09
N ALA A 26 -26.59 19.31 -28.98
CA ALA A 26 -25.73 20.23 -28.23
C ALA A 26 -25.65 19.85 -26.75
N VAL A 27 -26.78 19.52 -26.12
CA VAL A 27 -26.82 19.05 -24.72
C VAL A 27 -26.06 17.74 -24.56
N GLY A 28 -26.25 16.77 -25.47
CA GLY A 28 -25.53 15.51 -25.45
C GLY A 28 -24.02 15.67 -25.57
N VAL A 29 -23.56 16.58 -26.44
CA VAL A 29 -22.12 16.90 -26.57
C VAL A 29 -21.58 17.53 -25.28
N ILE A 30 -22.28 18.50 -24.69
CA ILE A 30 -21.83 19.14 -23.43
C ILE A 30 -21.75 18.11 -22.30
N LEU A 31 -22.76 17.25 -22.17
CA LEU A 31 -22.77 16.19 -21.16
C LEU A 31 -21.63 15.17 -21.39
N GLY A 32 -21.41 14.76 -22.65
CA GLY A 32 -20.33 13.85 -23.01
C GLY A 32 -18.95 14.42 -22.70
N VAL A 33 -18.70 15.68 -23.07
CA VAL A 33 -17.44 16.37 -22.77
C VAL A 33 -17.26 16.55 -21.26
N GLY A 34 -18.31 16.94 -20.55
CA GLY A 34 -18.28 17.07 -19.09
C GLY A 34 -17.95 15.77 -18.38
N ALA A 35 -18.57 14.66 -18.79
CA ALA A 35 -18.29 13.33 -18.26
C ALA A 35 -16.85 12.88 -18.55
N LEU A 36 -16.34 13.13 -19.76
CA LEU A 36 -14.95 12.80 -20.13
C LEU A 36 -13.93 13.61 -19.33
N ILE A 37 -14.16 14.92 -19.15
CA ILE A 37 -13.28 15.79 -18.34
C ILE A 37 -13.31 15.34 -16.88
N GLY A 38 -14.50 15.07 -16.33
CA GLY A 38 -14.67 14.59 -14.96
C GLY A 38 -13.97 13.25 -14.72
N TRP A 39 -14.15 12.28 -15.62
CA TRP A 39 -13.48 10.99 -15.52
C TRP A 39 -11.97 11.12 -15.68
N ARG A 40 -11.50 11.93 -16.63
CA ARG A 40 -10.06 12.14 -16.84
C ARG A 40 -9.41 12.83 -15.65
N TYR A 41 -10.07 13.81 -15.03
CA TYR A 41 -9.61 14.47 -13.81
C TYR A 41 -9.49 13.48 -12.64
N TRP A 42 -10.52 12.66 -12.43
CA TRP A 42 -10.50 11.60 -11.42
C TRP A 42 -9.34 10.62 -11.65
N ASN A 43 -9.17 10.16 -12.90
CA ASN A 43 -8.13 9.21 -13.26
C ASN A 43 -6.72 9.80 -13.14
N SER A 44 -6.50 11.03 -13.61
CA SER A 44 -5.20 11.70 -13.47
C SER A 44 -4.85 11.90 -12.00
N HIS A 45 -5.80 12.29 -11.16
CA HIS A 45 -5.55 12.48 -9.74
C HIS A 45 -5.14 11.17 -9.06
N GLN A 46 -5.76 10.05 -9.43
CA GLN A 46 -5.38 8.73 -8.92
C GLN A 46 -3.98 8.28 -9.38
N VAL A 47 -3.69 8.44 -10.69
CA VAL A 47 -2.40 8.02 -11.28
C VAL A 47 -1.24 8.89 -10.78
N ASP A 48 -1.43 10.20 -10.70
CA ASP A 48 -0.40 11.13 -10.22
C ASP A 48 -0.17 10.99 -8.70
N SER A 49 -1.22 10.68 -7.93
CA SER A 49 -1.09 10.38 -6.50
C SER A 49 -0.31 9.09 -6.27
N ALA A 50 -0.61 8.01 -6.98
CA ALA A 50 0.13 6.75 -6.86
C ALA A 50 1.60 6.89 -7.25
N ARG A 51 1.89 7.62 -8.33
CA ARG A 51 3.27 7.89 -8.78
C ARG A 51 4.03 8.75 -7.77
N SER A 52 3.42 9.81 -7.25
CA SER A 52 4.09 10.69 -6.29
C SER A 52 4.37 9.98 -4.96
N ALA A 53 3.43 9.19 -4.45
CA ALA A 53 3.64 8.36 -3.26
C ALA A 53 4.76 7.33 -3.46
N SER A 54 4.80 6.66 -4.61
CA SER A 54 5.87 5.71 -4.93
C SER A 54 7.24 6.38 -4.99
N LEU A 55 7.36 7.55 -5.63
CA LEU A 55 8.62 8.30 -5.70
C LEU A 55 9.07 8.80 -4.31
N ALA A 56 8.13 9.29 -3.51
CA ALA A 56 8.41 9.74 -2.15
C ALA A 56 8.90 8.58 -1.27
N TYR A 57 8.25 7.42 -1.36
CA TYR A 57 8.70 6.17 -0.72
C TYR A 57 10.12 5.79 -1.17
N GLN A 58 10.35 5.76 -2.49
CA GLN A 58 11.63 5.36 -3.06
C GLN A 58 12.76 6.29 -2.60
N ASN A 59 12.52 7.60 -2.56
CA ASN A 59 13.49 8.58 -2.05
C ASN A 59 13.77 8.40 -0.55
N ALA A 60 12.72 8.17 0.25
CA ALA A 60 12.85 7.99 1.69
C ALA A 60 13.63 6.71 2.03
N VAL A 61 13.32 5.59 1.37
CA VAL A 61 13.91 4.29 1.66
C VAL A 61 15.30 4.13 1.05
N THR A 62 15.55 4.63 -0.17
CA THR A 62 16.88 4.49 -0.82
C THR A 62 17.97 5.17 0.01
N ALA A 63 17.69 6.36 0.56
CA ALA A 63 18.67 7.06 1.40
C ALA A 63 18.99 6.30 2.69
N VAL A 64 18.00 5.56 3.22
CA VAL A 64 18.12 4.72 4.42
C VAL A 64 18.97 3.49 4.11
N SER A 65 18.67 2.77 3.02
CA SER A 65 19.45 1.59 2.61
C SER A 65 20.90 1.95 2.22
N GLU A 66 21.15 3.16 1.73
CA GLU A 66 22.49 3.70 1.45
C GLU A 66 23.25 4.16 2.72
N GLY A 67 22.64 4.10 3.90
CA GLY A 67 23.30 4.43 5.17
C GLY A 67 23.63 5.92 5.32
N LYS A 68 22.91 6.82 4.63
CA LYS A 68 23.19 8.27 4.71
C LYS A 68 22.91 8.82 6.11
N PRO A 69 23.75 9.74 6.66
CA PRO A 69 23.68 10.17 8.07
C PRO A 69 22.34 10.78 8.54
N ASP A 70 21.52 11.33 7.63
CA ASP A 70 20.25 12.00 7.95
C ASP A 70 19.01 11.29 7.36
N SER A 71 19.19 10.08 6.85
CA SER A 71 18.12 9.35 6.16
C SER A 71 17.04 8.83 7.10
N ILE A 72 17.41 8.44 8.33
CA ILE A 72 16.48 7.86 9.31
C ILE A 72 15.37 8.85 9.70
N PRO A 73 15.66 10.10 10.16
CA PRO A 73 14.60 11.04 10.51
C PRO A 73 13.64 11.35 9.36
N ALA A 74 14.15 11.43 8.12
CA ALA A 74 13.32 11.67 6.94
C ALA A 74 12.39 10.48 6.66
N ALA A 75 12.89 9.26 6.77
CA ALA A 75 12.09 8.05 6.60
C ALA A 75 11.09 7.84 7.76
N GLU A 76 11.46 8.14 9.01
CA GLU A 76 10.55 8.09 10.15
C GLU A 76 9.37 9.05 9.96
N LYS A 77 9.66 10.28 9.51
CA LYS A 77 8.64 11.25 9.15
C LYS A 77 7.75 10.73 8.03
N PHE A 78 8.34 10.20 6.96
CA PHE A 78 7.57 9.63 5.85
C PHE A 78 6.64 8.50 6.32
N ALA A 79 7.15 7.57 7.12
CA ALA A 79 6.36 6.47 7.66
C ALA A 79 5.20 6.98 8.53
N ALA A 80 5.44 7.98 9.38
CA ALA A 80 4.41 8.53 10.27
C ALA A 80 3.31 9.32 9.52
N GLU A 81 3.67 9.99 8.42
CA GLU A 81 2.74 10.80 7.62
C GLU A 81 1.90 9.96 6.65
N ASN A 82 2.37 8.76 6.27
CA ASN A 82 1.74 7.93 5.23
C ASN A 82 1.09 6.66 5.79
N LYS A 83 -0.16 6.78 6.24
CA LYS A 83 -0.94 5.65 6.79
C LYS A 83 -1.49 4.70 5.70
N ASN A 84 -0.59 4.10 4.94
CA ASN A 84 -0.89 3.18 3.85
C ASN A 84 0.26 2.15 3.72
N THR A 85 0.17 1.29 2.70
CA THR A 85 1.18 0.26 2.43
C THR A 85 2.60 0.83 2.30
N TYR A 86 2.79 2.04 1.76
CA TYR A 86 4.12 2.65 1.64
C TYR A 86 4.69 3.06 3.00
N GLY A 87 3.86 3.59 3.92
CA GLY A 87 4.31 3.84 5.29
C GLY A 87 4.66 2.56 6.03
N ALA A 88 3.86 1.50 5.88
CA ALA A 88 4.15 0.19 6.45
C ALA A 88 5.48 -0.39 5.93
N LEU A 89 5.76 -0.25 4.63
CA LEU A 89 7.02 -0.66 4.03
C LEU A 89 8.21 0.20 4.51
N ALA A 90 8.03 1.51 4.69
CA ALA A 90 9.07 2.38 5.22
C ALA A 90 9.39 2.05 6.68
N SER A 91 8.38 1.76 7.50
CA SER A 91 8.55 1.27 8.87
C SER A 91 9.30 -0.07 8.92
N LEU A 92 9.08 -0.97 7.96
CA LEU A 92 9.83 -2.22 7.87
C LEU A 92 11.32 -2.00 7.57
N GLU A 93 11.66 -1.08 6.67
CA GLU A 93 13.05 -0.73 6.38
C GLU A 93 13.73 -0.09 7.60
N LEU A 94 13.05 0.88 8.23
CA LEU A 94 13.55 1.52 9.45
C LEU A 94 13.80 0.51 10.56
N ALA A 95 12.88 -0.43 10.75
CA ALA A 95 13.04 -1.49 11.73
C ALA A 95 14.29 -2.34 11.45
N GLN A 96 14.58 -2.67 10.20
CA GLN A 96 15.80 -3.39 9.83
C GLN A 96 17.05 -2.60 10.23
N GLN A 97 17.10 -1.31 9.89
CA GLN A 97 18.23 -0.45 10.26
C GLN A 97 18.43 -0.33 11.78
N PHE A 98 17.33 -0.25 12.53
CA PHE A 98 17.40 -0.22 13.98
C PHE A 98 17.88 -1.55 14.56
N VAL A 99 17.49 -2.68 13.97
CA VAL A 99 18.06 -4.00 14.34
C VAL A 99 19.55 -4.05 14.06
N ASP A 100 20.00 -3.58 12.89
CA ASP A 100 21.42 -3.58 12.51
C ASP A 100 22.27 -2.70 13.44
N LYS A 101 21.66 -1.65 14.01
CA LYS A 101 22.26 -0.77 15.03
C LYS A 101 22.05 -1.26 16.47
N ASN A 102 21.44 -2.43 16.66
CA ASN A 102 21.07 -3.00 17.96
C ASN A 102 20.14 -2.08 18.80
N GLU A 103 19.37 -1.21 18.15
CA GLU A 103 18.34 -0.35 18.75
C GLU A 103 16.96 -1.05 18.71
N LEU A 104 16.88 -2.21 19.36
CA LEU A 104 15.76 -3.15 19.23
C LEU A 104 14.40 -2.56 19.66
N GLU A 105 14.37 -1.67 20.65
CA GLU A 105 13.14 -0.99 21.08
C GLU A 105 12.59 -0.07 19.98
N LYS A 106 13.46 0.65 19.26
CA LYS A 106 13.05 1.48 18.12
C LYS A 106 12.57 0.62 16.96
N ALA A 107 13.24 -0.51 16.71
CA ALA A 107 12.79 -1.47 15.71
C ALA A 107 11.37 -1.99 16.02
N ALA A 108 11.11 -2.38 17.26
CA ALA A 108 9.79 -2.83 17.69
C ALA A 108 8.72 -1.74 17.51
N ALA A 109 9.03 -0.49 17.86
CA ALA A 109 8.12 0.64 17.69
C ALA A 109 7.77 0.88 16.21
N GLN A 110 8.76 0.83 15.32
CA GLN A 110 8.53 0.97 13.88
C GLN A 110 7.66 -0.17 13.32
N LEU A 111 7.90 -1.42 13.73
CA LEU A 111 7.08 -2.56 13.32
C LEU A 111 5.63 -2.43 13.81
N GLN A 112 5.42 -1.95 15.03
CA GLN A 112 4.08 -1.66 15.56
C GLN A 112 3.36 -0.55 14.78
N GLN A 113 4.09 0.49 14.38
CA GLN A 113 3.55 1.53 13.51
C GLN A 113 3.13 0.95 12.15
N GLY A 114 4.02 0.18 11.50
CA GLY A 114 3.71 -0.43 10.20
C GLY A 114 2.51 -1.39 10.25
N LEU A 115 2.27 -2.07 11.38
CA LEU A 115 1.06 -2.88 11.58
C LEU A 115 -0.23 -2.05 11.57
N ALA A 116 -0.18 -0.82 12.09
CA ALA A 116 -1.33 0.07 12.11
C ALA A 116 -1.66 0.66 10.73
N ASP A 117 -0.67 0.71 9.82
CA ASP A 117 -0.77 1.37 8.52
C ASP A 117 -1.19 0.44 7.37
N THR A 118 -1.32 -0.88 7.61
CA THR A 118 -1.69 -1.87 6.60
C THR A 118 -2.93 -2.69 6.96
N SER A 119 -3.77 -2.97 5.97
CA SER A 119 -4.88 -3.91 6.05
C SER A 119 -4.58 -5.26 5.38
N ASP A 120 -3.47 -5.39 4.66
CA ASP A 120 -3.08 -6.63 3.97
C ASP A 120 -2.63 -7.69 4.98
N GLU A 121 -3.31 -8.84 4.99
CA GLU A 121 -3.08 -9.89 5.99
C GLU A 121 -1.71 -10.58 5.84
N ASN A 122 -1.19 -10.69 4.62
CA ASN A 122 0.15 -11.26 4.40
C ASN A 122 1.23 -10.30 4.91
N LEU A 123 1.06 -8.99 4.65
CA LEU A 123 1.98 -7.98 5.15
C LEU A 123 1.93 -7.90 6.69
N LYS A 124 0.73 -7.96 7.29
CA LYS A 124 0.60 -8.07 8.76
C LYS A 124 1.33 -9.29 9.30
N ALA A 125 1.18 -10.45 8.66
CA ALA A 125 1.87 -11.67 9.07
C ALA A 125 3.40 -11.47 9.06
N VAL A 126 3.96 -10.89 8.00
CA VAL A 126 5.40 -10.58 7.90
C VAL A 126 5.85 -9.60 8.99
N ILE A 127 5.10 -8.53 9.22
CA ILE A 127 5.46 -7.54 10.25
C ILE A 127 5.40 -8.18 11.64
N ASN A 128 4.35 -8.96 11.94
CA ASN A 128 4.21 -9.65 13.22
C ASN A 128 5.33 -10.69 13.45
N LEU A 129 5.76 -11.44 12.43
CA LEU A 129 6.89 -12.36 12.53
C LEU A 129 8.18 -11.62 12.92
N ARG A 130 8.46 -10.50 12.25
CA ARG A 130 9.63 -9.68 12.56
C ARG A 130 9.54 -9.06 13.95
N LEU A 131 8.37 -8.58 14.34
CA LEU A 131 8.13 -8.01 15.67
C LEU A 131 8.35 -9.04 16.77
N ALA A 132 7.80 -10.25 16.61
CA ALA A 132 8.00 -11.34 17.55
C ALA A 132 9.50 -11.67 17.70
N ARG A 133 10.26 -11.71 16.61
CA ARG A 133 11.72 -11.96 16.67
C ARG A 133 12.46 -10.86 17.43
N VAL A 134 12.13 -9.60 17.21
CA VAL A 134 12.69 -8.47 17.97
C VAL A 134 12.32 -8.57 19.45
N GLN A 135 11.07 -8.91 19.76
CA GLN A 135 10.62 -9.12 21.15
C GLN A 135 11.35 -10.27 21.85
N VAL A 136 11.65 -11.37 21.14
CA VAL A 136 12.47 -12.47 21.68
C VAL A 136 13.87 -11.98 22.04
N GLN A 137 14.51 -11.17 21.18
CA GLN A 137 15.83 -10.58 21.45
C GLN A 137 15.80 -9.59 22.63
N LEU A 138 14.70 -8.84 22.77
CA LEU A 138 14.42 -7.99 23.93
C LEU A 138 14.08 -8.76 25.21
N LYS A 139 14.09 -10.10 25.18
CA LYS A 139 13.68 -10.99 26.28
C LYS A 139 12.21 -10.81 26.71
N GLN A 140 11.38 -10.32 25.79
CA GLN A 140 9.94 -10.12 25.97
C GLN A 140 9.15 -11.33 25.43
N ALA A 141 9.48 -12.53 25.91
CA ALA A 141 8.91 -13.78 25.39
C ALA A 141 7.36 -13.80 25.40
N ASP A 142 6.73 -13.32 26.47
CA ASP A 142 5.26 -13.27 26.56
C ASP A 142 4.64 -12.32 25.54
N ALA A 143 5.34 -11.24 25.18
CA ALA A 143 4.88 -10.34 24.13
C ALA A 143 5.04 -11.00 22.75
N ALA A 144 6.17 -11.67 22.51
CA ALA A 144 6.42 -12.42 21.28
C ALA A 144 5.36 -13.49 21.03
N LEU A 145 5.02 -14.28 22.05
CA LEU A 145 3.97 -15.31 21.95
C LEU A 145 2.61 -14.69 21.59
N LYS A 146 2.21 -13.59 22.24
CA LYS A 146 0.97 -12.88 21.91
C LYS A 146 0.98 -12.34 20.49
N THR A 147 2.11 -11.79 20.03
CA THR A 147 2.25 -11.31 18.65
C THR A 147 2.12 -12.47 17.65
N LEU A 148 2.73 -13.62 17.94
CA LEU A 148 2.63 -14.83 17.10
C LEU A 148 1.20 -15.38 17.02
N ASP A 149 0.41 -15.27 18.09
CA ASP A 149 -1.00 -15.68 18.10
C ASP A 149 -1.89 -14.87 17.15
N THR A 150 -1.45 -13.68 16.73
CA THR A 150 -2.19 -12.86 15.77
C THR A 150 -2.01 -13.30 14.32
N ILE A 151 -1.00 -14.14 14.04
CA ILE A 151 -0.68 -14.60 12.67
C ILE A 151 -1.59 -15.77 12.30
N LYS A 152 -2.27 -15.64 11.16
CA LYS A 152 -3.22 -16.63 10.66
C LYS A 152 -2.77 -17.16 9.31
N GLY A 153 -3.16 -18.41 9.00
CA GLY A 153 -2.92 -19.06 7.72
C GLY A 153 -1.89 -20.19 7.80
N GLU A 154 -2.19 -21.30 7.15
CA GLU A 154 -1.37 -22.53 7.22
C GLU A 154 0.05 -22.33 6.68
N GLY A 155 0.23 -21.44 5.69
CA GLY A 155 1.54 -21.14 5.13
C GLY A 155 2.55 -20.54 6.11
N TRP A 156 2.08 -19.96 7.23
CA TRP A 156 2.93 -19.39 8.27
C TRP A 156 3.17 -20.35 9.44
N ALA A 157 2.44 -21.46 9.51
CA ALA A 157 2.39 -22.32 10.70
C ALA A 157 3.78 -22.84 11.12
N ALA A 158 4.60 -23.27 10.16
CA ALA A 158 5.95 -23.76 10.44
C ALA A 158 6.86 -22.67 11.04
N ILE A 159 6.85 -21.46 10.46
CA ILE A 159 7.67 -20.33 10.93
C ILE A 159 7.17 -19.83 12.30
N VAL A 160 5.86 -19.80 12.50
CA VAL A 160 5.25 -19.43 13.78
C VAL A 160 5.63 -20.44 14.87
N ALA A 161 5.57 -21.75 14.57
CA ALA A 161 5.95 -22.79 15.52
C ALA A 161 7.43 -22.70 15.93
N ASP A 162 8.32 -22.52 14.95
CA ASP A 162 9.75 -22.34 15.18
C ASP A 162 10.03 -21.13 16.11
N LEU A 163 9.46 -19.96 15.79
CA LEU A 163 9.66 -18.75 16.58
C LEU A 163 8.98 -18.81 17.96
N ARG A 164 7.88 -19.57 18.11
CA ARG A 164 7.29 -19.87 19.43
C ARG A 164 8.27 -20.70 20.27
N GLY A 165 8.92 -21.69 19.66
CA GLY A 165 9.96 -22.49 20.31
C GLY A 165 11.12 -21.62 20.80
N GLU A 166 11.61 -20.70 19.97
CA GLU A 166 12.64 -19.73 20.36
C GLU A 166 12.20 -18.84 21.54
N ALA A 167 10.96 -18.34 21.51
CA ALA A 167 10.41 -17.50 22.58
C ALA A 167 10.32 -18.26 23.91
N LEU A 168 9.86 -19.51 23.88
CA LEU A 168 9.76 -20.37 25.07
C LEU A 168 11.13 -20.74 25.62
N LEU A 169 12.08 -21.04 24.74
CA LEU A 169 13.46 -21.31 25.12
C LEU A 169 14.12 -20.08 25.77
N SER A 170 13.88 -18.88 25.23
CA SER A 170 14.35 -17.61 25.81
C SER A 170 13.80 -17.36 27.22
N LYS A 171 12.58 -17.83 27.52
CA LYS A 171 11.97 -17.81 28.86
C LYS A 171 12.53 -18.87 29.82
N GLY A 172 13.35 -19.80 29.33
CA GLY A 172 13.82 -20.97 30.09
C GLY A 172 12.80 -22.09 30.20
N ASP A 173 11.70 -22.02 29.45
CA ASP A 173 10.64 -23.04 29.42
C ASP A 173 10.95 -24.11 28.37
N LYS A 174 11.68 -25.14 28.80
CA LYS A 174 12.15 -26.23 27.93
C LYS A 174 11.07 -27.27 27.60
N GLN A 175 9.88 -27.19 28.20
CA GLN A 175 8.82 -28.19 28.00
C GLN A 175 7.91 -27.90 26.80
N GLY A 176 7.86 -26.66 26.32
CA GLY A 176 7.07 -26.26 25.15
C GLY A 176 7.81 -26.32 23.80
N CYS A 177 9.00 -26.93 23.75
CA CYS A 177 9.86 -27.01 22.54
C CYS A 177 9.53 -28.19 21.61
N ALA A 178 8.40 -28.88 21.80
CA ALA A 178 8.03 -30.10 21.06
C ALA A 178 6.99 -29.85 19.97
#